data_AF-A0A166C5Y8-F1
#
_entry.id   AF-A0A166C5Y8-F1
#
_cell.length_a   1.000
_cell.length_b   1.000
_cell.length_c   1.000
_cell.angle_alpha   90.00
_cell.angle_beta   90.00
_cell.angle_gamma   90.00
#
_symmetry.space_group_name_H-M   'P 1'
#
loop_
_entity.id
_entity.type
_entity.pdbx_description
1 polymer ?
#
loop_
_entity_poly.entity_id
_entity_poly.type
_entity_poly.pdbx_seq_one_letter_code
_entity_poly.pdbx_strand_id
1 'polypeptide(L)'
;MSNFAQRGSARGGPRGGFLSSSRGDSGDGYRGARGGGRGRGSRGGFRGSANRVWPPPEVDRPGDLVITEGLSPSSLETLVVPTVAAATSSFSGALQENVEYLGSYNFIGSDGEPTILVPGAPPVWNNPRVPFTLRPDVGERYIDQNSYRVPACSYYPMFAAIDTMGTAIAWPSIDVVTSRNALRKLLRWIDGNTTRDFRIDLELAGDNTLFFFRWEKRNREKHSGKTFGFTFEEETTNAAKGCKGSIAHHRIIKYDYFGLRMVVVFEVDACAREPSAGNQLPRKDNTDGLDSLLNSMSIGSANASASGSANSTAFPVKVIKAGAEVVQEDVIELTTRSIMNIGQFDWTEQLPQLYLSATPKLFIGVHQRGTFQEIQEHDLNDAALMKMRRDAAASYEKLGRALEAIQALVVEHGPEEHLSLLCKDGVLKVYRRIDGKSRLPADLRERFAASE
;
A
#
# COMPACT_ATOMS: atom_id res chain seq x y z
N MET A 1 54.28 -10.60 -30.84
CA MET A 1 55.24 -9.99 -31.78
C MET A 1 54.54 -8.78 -32.39
N SER A 2 54.90 -7.51 -32.23
CA SER A 2 56.02 -6.86 -31.55
C SER A 2 55.66 -5.39 -31.34
N ASN A 3 55.91 -4.91 -30.12
CA ASN A 3 56.26 -3.57 -29.67
C ASN A 3 56.53 -2.47 -30.72
N PHE A 4 56.20 -1.22 -30.38
CA PHE A 4 57.22 -0.24 -29.96
C PHE A 4 56.63 0.91 -29.14
N ALA A 5 57.43 1.38 -28.19
CA ALA A 5 57.12 2.31 -27.10
C ALA A 5 58.07 3.52 -27.12
N GLN A 6 57.83 4.43 -26.15
CA GLN A 6 58.78 5.39 -25.52
C GLN A 6 59.07 6.69 -26.28
N ARG A 7 59.33 7.86 -25.69
CA ARG A 7 59.61 8.46 -24.34
C ARG A 7 59.36 9.99 -24.54
N GLY A 8 59.17 10.90 -23.58
CA GLY A 8 59.52 11.05 -22.17
C GLY A 8 60.08 12.48 -21.93
N SER A 9 59.80 13.12 -20.79
CA SER A 9 60.76 13.87 -19.95
C SER A 9 60.10 14.96 -19.09
N ALA A 10 60.49 14.94 -17.81
CA ALA A 10 60.17 15.88 -16.74
C ALA A 10 61.24 16.97 -16.56
N ARG A 11 60.94 17.96 -15.69
CA ARG A 11 61.80 18.84 -14.83
C ARG A 11 60.91 20.02 -14.38
N GLY A 12 60.89 20.58 -13.16
CA GLY A 12 61.59 20.47 -11.89
C GLY A 12 61.14 21.66 -11.00
N GLY A 13 61.12 21.53 -9.67
CA GLY A 13 60.93 22.65 -8.71
C GLY A 13 62.15 23.61 -8.66
N PRO A 14 62.32 24.55 -7.68
CA PRO A 14 61.97 24.39 -6.24
C PRO A 14 61.68 25.67 -5.37
N ARG A 15 61.25 25.44 -4.10
CA ARG A 15 61.64 26.02 -2.78
C ARG A 15 61.49 27.52 -2.35
N GLY A 16 61.00 27.68 -1.11
CA GLY A 16 61.48 28.60 -0.01
C GLY A 16 60.78 29.97 0.07
N GLY A 17 60.53 30.63 1.20
CA GLY A 17 60.91 30.50 2.62
C GLY A 17 60.43 31.75 3.41
N PHE A 18 60.51 31.68 4.74
CA PHE A 18 59.95 32.54 5.81
C PHE A 18 60.45 34.00 5.97
N LEU A 19 59.77 34.73 6.90
CA LEU A 19 60.14 35.90 7.75
C LEU A 19 59.62 37.27 7.28
N SER A 20 59.37 38.30 8.10
CA SER A 20 58.89 38.54 9.48
C SER A 20 58.86 40.08 9.67
N SER A 21 58.39 40.55 10.84
CA SER A 21 58.53 41.91 11.45
C SER A 21 57.42 42.93 11.11
N SER A 22 56.58 43.37 12.07
CA SER A 22 56.76 44.31 13.22
C SER A 22 56.20 45.70 12.82
N ARG A 23 55.73 46.63 13.65
CA ARG A 23 55.39 46.82 15.08
C ARG A 23 54.60 48.16 15.09
N GLY A 24 53.71 48.36 16.05
CA GLY A 24 53.10 49.67 16.33
C GLY A 24 52.31 49.59 17.63
N ASP A 25 52.85 50.22 18.67
CA ASP A 25 52.51 50.11 20.09
C ASP A 25 52.00 51.45 20.64
N SER A 26 51.46 51.42 21.86
CA SER A 26 51.21 52.50 22.82
C SER A 26 49.85 53.22 22.71
N GLY A 27 49.06 53.45 23.77
CA GLY A 27 49.20 53.18 25.21
C GLY A 27 48.16 53.98 26.01
N ASP A 28 47.76 53.44 27.18
CA ASP A 28 47.13 54.06 28.37
C ASP A 28 45.78 54.82 28.26
N GLY A 29 44.83 54.77 29.20
CA GLY A 29 44.76 54.09 30.49
C GLY A 29 43.55 54.56 31.34
N TYR A 30 43.07 53.66 32.20
CA TYR A 30 42.48 53.86 33.53
C TYR A 30 40.96 54.13 33.81
N ARG A 31 40.45 53.17 34.62
CA ARG A 31 39.49 53.19 35.77
C ARG A 31 37.98 53.08 35.54
N GLY A 32 37.41 52.03 36.15
CA GLY A 32 36.01 51.97 36.61
C GLY A 32 35.52 50.54 36.80
N ALA A 33 35.29 50.12 38.05
CA ALA A 33 35.20 48.72 38.48
C ALA A 33 33.76 48.15 38.61
N ARG A 34 33.72 46.81 38.78
CA ARG A 34 32.65 45.90 39.29
C ARG A 34 31.59 45.52 38.25
N GLY A 35 31.41 44.28 37.81
CA GLY A 35 31.63 42.95 38.41
C GLY A 35 30.25 42.26 38.51
N GLY A 36 30.02 41.00 38.18
CA GLY A 36 30.82 39.94 37.58
C GLY A 36 29.85 38.81 37.24
N GLY A 37 29.91 38.29 36.01
CA GLY A 37 29.12 37.16 35.57
C GLY A 37 29.99 36.20 34.78
N ARG A 38 29.73 34.90 34.97
CA ARG A 38 30.29 33.72 34.30
C ARG A 38 31.40 32.99 35.06
N GLY A 39 30.95 32.16 36.00
CA GLY A 39 31.66 30.95 36.41
C GLY A 39 31.41 29.81 35.42
N ARG A 40 32.51 29.14 35.07
CA ARG A 40 32.60 27.92 34.26
C ARG A 40 31.97 26.69 34.95
N GLY A 41 31.42 25.81 34.13
CA GLY A 41 31.15 24.39 34.38
C GLY A 41 30.17 23.92 33.31
N SER A 42 30.32 22.84 32.57
CA SER A 42 31.25 21.73 32.64
C SER A 42 31.31 21.10 31.24
N ARG A 43 32.48 20.58 30.85
CA ARG A 43 32.64 19.69 29.70
C ARG A 43 31.92 18.37 30.04
N GLY A 44 30.91 18.01 29.26
CA GLY A 44 30.25 16.70 29.29
C GLY A 44 29.86 16.33 27.87
N GLY A 45 30.43 15.21 27.39
CA GLY A 45 30.56 14.90 25.97
C GLY A 45 29.27 14.76 25.18
N PHE A 46 29.32 15.25 23.94
CA PHE A 46 28.52 14.73 22.84
C PHE A 46 28.90 13.26 22.64
N ARG A 47 28.22 12.36 23.37
CA ARG A 47 28.19 10.94 23.03
C ARG A 47 27.40 10.79 21.74
N GLY A 48 27.97 9.97 20.86
CA GLY A 48 27.60 9.74 19.47
C GLY A 48 26.11 9.86 19.17
N SER A 49 25.84 10.58 18.08
CA SER A 49 24.65 10.37 17.26
C SER A 49 24.63 8.89 16.87
N ALA A 50 23.94 8.06 17.66
CA ALA A 50 23.50 6.77 17.19
C ALA A 50 22.62 7.06 15.98
N ASN A 51 23.00 6.53 14.81
CA ASN A 51 22.09 6.40 13.68
C ASN A 51 20.81 5.76 14.22
N ARG A 52 19.74 6.55 14.39
CA ARG A 52 18.42 5.99 14.64
C ARG A 52 18.03 5.29 13.36
N VAL A 53 18.21 3.97 13.34
CA VAL A 53 17.52 3.10 12.38
C VAL A 53 16.04 3.38 12.62
N TRP A 54 15.45 4.11 11.67
CA TRP A 54 14.02 4.32 11.60
C TRP A 54 13.53 3.36 10.52
N PRO A 55 12.57 2.48 10.85
CA PRO A 55 11.79 2.40 12.07
C PRO A 55 12.55 1.78 13.27
N PRO A 56 12.14 2.09 14.51
CA PRO A 56 12.67 1.40 15.70
C PRO A 56 12.34 -0.11 15.66
N PRO A 57 13.14 -0.96 16.35
CA PRO A 57 12.85 -2.39 16.45
C PRO A 57 11.45 -2.64 17.02
N GLU A 58 10.72 -3.57 16.42
CA GLU A 58 9.37 -3.94 16.84
C GLU A 58 9.42 -4.68 18.17
N VAL A 59 8.99 -4.00 19.23
CA VAL A 59 8.67 -4.62 20.51
C VAL A 59 7.16 -4.60 20.65
N ASP A 60 6.56 -5.77 20.83
CA ASP A 60 5.12 -5.92 21.08
C ASP A 60 4.73 -5.12 22.32
N ARG A 61 3.68 -4.31 22.20
CA ARG A 61 3.17 -3.50 23.29
C ARG A 61 1.99 -4.19 23.97
N PRO A 62 1.66 -3.83 25.23
CA PRO A 62 0.43 -4.31 25.86
C PRO A 62 -0.80 -4.05 24.97
N GLY A 63 -1.53 -5.11 24.62
CA GLY A 63 -2.67 -5.07 23.70
C GLY A 63 -2.36 -5.41 22.23
N ASP A 64 -1.10 -5.70 21.89
CA ASP A 64 -0.72 -6.21 20.57
C ASP A 64 -1.00 -7.69 20.49
N LEU A 65 -1.50 -8.14 19.34
CA LEU A 65 -1.52 -9.57 19.05
C LEU A 65 -0.08 -10.06 18.91
N VAL A 66 0.20 -11.24 19.45
CA VAL A 66 1.52 -11.86 19.33
C VAL A 66 1.59 -12.53 17.96
N ILE A 67 2.63 -12.24 17.17
CA ILE A 67 2.71 -12.71 15.78
C ILE A 67 2.66 -14.25 15.63
N THR A 68 3.10 -14.97 16.65
CA THR A 68 3.07 -16.43 16.73
C THR A 68 1.79 -17.01 17.33
N GLU A 69 0.83 -16.17 17.74
CA GLU A 69 -0.42 -16.61 18.36
C GLU A 69 -1.24 -17.49 17.41
N GLY A 70 -1.68 -18.65 17.89
CA GLY A 70 -2.44 -19.61 17.07
C GLY A 70 -1.61 -20.37 16.04
N LEU A 71 -0.27 -20.30 16.07
CA LEU A 71 0.62 -21.13 15.26
C LEU A 71 1.12 -22.36 16.02
N SER A 72 1.47 -23.42 15.28
CA SER A 72 2.17 -24.58 15.82
C SER A 72 3.53 -24.18 16.42
N PRO A 73 4.04 -24.88 17.45
CA PRO A 73 5.34 -24.57 18.06
C PRO A 73 6.53 -24.74 17.10
N SER A 74 6.42 -25.65 16.14
CA SER A 74 7.43 -25.93 15.11
C SER A 74 6.94 -25.48 13.73
N SER A 75 7.87 -24.98 12.91
CA SER A 75 7.63 -24.74 11.49
C SER A 75 7.58 -26.06 10.72
N LEU A 76 6.76 -26.11 9.67
CA LEU A 76 6.71 -27.21 8.70
C LEU A 76 7.90 -27.13 7.75
N GLU A 77 8.18 -25.93 7.24
CA GLU A 77 9.21 -25.70 6.24
C GLU A 77 9.84 -24.31 6.40
N THR A 78 11.07 -24.16 5.92
CA THR A 78 11.72 -22.85 5.73
C THR A 78 11.81 -22.55 4.25
N LEU A 79 11.14 -21.48 3.80
CA LEU A 79 11.19 -21.04 2.42
C LEU A 79 12.47 -20.25 2.17
N VAL A 80 13.12 -20.54 1.04
CA VAL A 80 14.30 -19.81 0.58
C VAL A 80 13.91 -18.83 -0.52
N VAL A 81 14.62 -17.70 -0.58
CA VAL A 81 14.43 -16.74 -1.68
C VAL A 81 14.78 -17.44 -2.99
N PRO A 82 13.86 -17.47 -3.99
CA PRO A 82 14.13 -18.13 -5.25
C PRO A 82 15.38 -17.58 -5.96
N THR A 83 16.08 -18.45 -6.66
CA THR A 83 17.21 -18.05 -7.52
C THR A 83 16.69 -17.74 -8.92
N VAL A 84 17.18 -16.64 -9.50
CA VAL A 84 16.90 -16.25 -10.89
C VAL A 84 18.24 -16.10 -11.59
N ALA A 85 18.43 -16.79 -12.71
CA ALA A 85 19.67 -16.70 -13.47
C ALA A 85 19.78 -15.32 -14.15
N ALA A 86 20.93 -14.66 -13.97
CA ALA A 86 21.15 -13.27 -14.38
C ALA A 86 21.03 -13.01 -15.90
N ALA A 87 20.99 -14.05 -16.73
CA ALA A 87 20.98 -13.94 -18.19
C ALA A 87 19.63 -14.33 -18.85
N THR A 88 18.60 -14.67 -18.07
CA THR A 88 17.34 -15.25 -18.59
C THR A 88 16.08 -14.56 -18.09
N SER A 89 16.17 -13.40 -17.44
CA SER A 89 14.96 -12.70 -17.02
C SER A 89 14.17 -12.27 -18.25
N SER A 90 12.99 -12.86 -18.44
CA SER A 90 12.04 -12.49 -19.49
C SER A 90 11.27 -11.21 -19.15
N PHE A 91 11.46 -10.66 -17.95
CA PHE A 91 10.77 -9.47 -17.50
C PHE A 91 11.35 -8.20 -18.13
N SER A 92 10.59 -7.61 -19.05
CA SER A 92 11.00 -6.42 -19.82
C SER A 92 10.90 -5.09 -19.04
N GLY A 93 10.39 -5.13 -17.79
CA GLY A 93 9.98 -3.94 -17.05
C GLY A 93 8.60 -3.41 -17.44
N ALA A 94 7.88 -4.14 -18.31
CA ALA A 94 6.50 -3.83 -18.67
C ALA A 94 5.58 -3.88 -17.44
N LEU A 95 4.45 -3.16 -17.55
CA LEU A 95 3.34 -3.33 -16.62
C LEU A 95 2.74 -4.72 -16.78
N GLN A 96 1.94 -5.13 -15.80
CA GLN A 96 1.25 -6.41 -15.83
C GLN A 96 0.38 -6.53 -17.08
N GLU A 97 0.32 -7.74 -17.61
CA GLU A 97 -0.50 -8.06 -18.77
C GLU A 97 -1.95 -8.27 -18.33
N ASN A 98 -2.89 -7.96 -19.22
CA ASN A 98 -4.32 -8.22 -19.03
C ASN A 98 -4.89 -7.61 -17.73
N VAL A 99 -4.49 -6.37 -17.40
CA VAL A 99 -5.08 -5.64 -16.27
C VAL A 99 -6.55 -5.35 -16.54
N GLU A 100 -7.41 -5.97 -15.76
CA GLU A 100 -8.86 -5.88 -15.84
C GLU A 100 -9.42 -5.34 -14.51
N TYR A 101 -10.35 -4.38 -14.59
CA TYR A 101 -11.10 -3.93 -13.43
C TYR A 101 -12.23 -4.92 -13.12
N LEU A 102 -12.24 -5.45 -11.90
CA LEU A 102 -13.28 -6.39 -11.47
C LEU A 102 -14.38 -5.71 -10.66
N GLY A 103 -14.02 -4.68 -9.91
CA GLY A 103 -14.95 -3.91 -9.11
C GLY A 103 -14.25 -3.04 -8.08
N SER A 104 -15.03 -2.28 -7.33
CA SER A 104 -14.54 -1.47 -6.23
C SER A 104 -15.63 -1.22 -5.19
N TYR A 105 -15.20 -0.72 -4.03
CA TYR A 105 -16.12 -0.32 -2.98
C TYR A 105 -15.51 0.74 -2.08
N ASN A 106 -16.35 1.53 -1.42
CA ASN A 106 -15.92 2.39 -0.31
C ASN A 106 -16.57 1.94 0.99
N PHE A 107 -15.84 1.96 2.10
CA PHE A 107 -16.50 1.93 3.40
C PHE A 107 -17.11 3.28 3.75
N ILE A 108 -18.27 3.24 4.42
CA ILE A 108 -18.86 4.43 5.04
C ILE A 108 -18.52 4.43 6.52
N GLY A 109 -18.16 5.60 7.06
CA GLY A 109 -17.98 5.79 8.49
C GLY A 109 -19.29 5.59 9.25
N SER A 110 -19.47 4.43 9.87
CA SER A 110 -20.61 4.12 10.75
C SER A 110 -20.16 3.24 11.92
N ASP A 111 -20.80 3.39 13.08
CA ASP A 111 -20.54 2.56 14.28
C ASP A 111 -21.40 1.29 14.31
N GLY A 112 -22.23 1.08 13.27
CA GLY A 112 -23.16 -0.03 13.15
C GLY A 112 -22.66 -1.13 12.21
N GLU A 113 -23.60 -1.74 11.49
CA GLU A 113 -23.33 -2.76 10.48
C GLU A 113 -22.33 -2.27 9.42
N PRO A 114 -21.30 -3.06 9.07
CA PRO A 114 -20.36 -2.71 8.01
C PRO A 114 -21.12 -2.39 6.73
N THR A 115 -20.96 -1.16 6.23
CA THR A 115 -21.68 -0.67 5.05
C THR A 115 -20.70 -0.22 3.99
N ILE A 116 -20.90 -0.68 2.76
CA ILE A 116 -20.10 -0.30 1.59
C ILE A 116 -20.92 0.35 0.49
N LEU A 117 -20.32 1.31 -0.20
CA LEU A 117 -20.80 1.86 -1.47
C LEU A 117 -20.21 1.05 -2.63
N VAL A 118 -21.02 0.65 -3.61
CA VAL A 118 -20.57 -0.09 -4.80
C VAL A 118 -21.08 0.57 -6.09
N PRO A 119 -20.22 0.85 -7.10
CA PRO A 119 -18.77 0.66 -7.08
C PRO A 119 -18.05 1.62 -6.12
N GLY A 120 -18.75 2.62 -5.58
CA GLY A 120 -18.12 3.73 -4.89
C GLY A 120 -17.24 4.54 -5.86
N ALA A 121 -16.34 5.36 -5.33
CA ALA A 121 -15.30 6.06 -6.07
C ALA A 121 -14.23 6.61 -5.07
N PRO A 122 -12.94 6.63 -5.43
CA PRO A 122 -11.93 7.34 -4.66
C PRO A 122 -12.22 8.86 -4.72
N PRO A 123 -11.76 9.64 -3.73
CA PRO A 123 -11.95 11.08 -3.76
C PRO A 123 -11.16 11.71 -4.92
N VAL A 124 -11.62 12.85 -5.43
CA VAL A 124 -11.08 13.49 -6.63
C VAL A 124 -10.00 14.49 -6.22
N TRP A 125 -8.82 14.40 -6.82
CA TRP A 125 -7.72 15.33 -6.62
C TRP A 125 -8.18 16.77 -6.90
N ASN A 126 -8.02 17.67 -5.94
CA ASN A 126 -8.53 19.05 -6.03
C ASN A 126 -7.50 20.05 -6.58
N ASN A 127 -6.28 19.59 -6.88
CA ASN A 127 -5.18 20.37 -7.42
C ASN A 127 -4.90 21.67 -6.62
N PRO A 128 -4.48 21.55 -5.35
CA PRO A 128 -4.30 22.69 -4.46
C PRO A 128 -3.14 23.57 -4.93
N ARG A 129 -3.28 24.89 -4.79
CA ARG A 129 -2.19 25.84 -5.06
C ARG A 129 -1.23 25.89 -3.87
N VAL A 130 0.06 25.70 -4.13
CA VAL A 130 1.12 25.85 -3.13
C VAL A 130 1.57 27.32 -2.98
N PRO A 131 1.98 27.76 -1.77
CA PRO A 131 2.04 26.98 -0.55
C PRO A 131 0.71 26.94 0.22
N PHE A 132 0.50 25.87 0.99
CA PHE A 132 -0.58 25.76 1.97
C PHE A 132 -0.08 25.05 3.23
N THR A 133 -0.75 25.25 4.36
CA THR A 133 -0.34 24.67 5.65
C THR A 133 -1.43 23.78 6.20
N LEU A 134 -1.07 22.55 6.53
CA LEU A 134 -1.97 21.57 7.14
C LEU A 134 -1.60 21.31 8.60
N ARG A 135 -2.60 20.93 9.38
CA ARG A 135 -2.38 20.36 10.72
C ARG A 135 -1.71 18.98 10.60
N PRO A 136 -0.93 18.55 11.60
CA PRO A 136 -0.47 17.16 11.67
C PRO A 136 -1.64 16.19 11.82
N ASP A 137 -1.43 14.95 11.40
CA ASP A 137 -2.38 13.87 11.58
C ASP A 137 -2.64 13.62 13.07
N VAL A 138 -3.92 13.52 13.43
CA VAL A 138 -4.41 13.27 14.78
C VAL A 138 -5.41 12.12 14.77
N GLY A 139 -5.68 11.55 15.95
CA GLY A 139 -6.64 10.46 16.08
C GLY A 139 -6.05 9.08 15.76
N GLU A 140 -6.92 8.18 15.28
CA GLU A 140 -6.59 6.80 14.95
C GLU A 140 -6.71 6.58 13.44
N ARG A 141 -5.78 5.82 12.87
CA ARG A 141 -5.87 5.26 11.52
C ARG A 141 -6.12 3.78 11.54
N TYR A 142 -6.77 3.28 10.51
CA TYR A 142 -6.83 1.85 10.24
C TYR A 142 -5.49 1.37 9.65
N ILE A 143 -5.01 0.24 10.13
CA ILE A 143 -3.91 -0.49 9.50
C ILE A 143 -4.49 -1.44 8.46
N ASP A 144 -5.55 -2.16 8.82
CA ASP A 144 -6.33 -3.05 7.96
C ASP A 144 -7.83 -2.82 8.21
N GLN A 145 -8.45 -2.03 7.33
CA GLN A 145 -9.85 -1.65 7.49
C GLN A 145 -10.81 -2.80 7.16
N ASN A 146 -10.49 -3.63 6.16
CA ASN A 146 -11.31 -4.79 5.79
C ASN A 146 -11.43 -5.76 6.97
N SER A 147 -10.29 -6.18 7.55
CA SER A 147 -10.28 -7.11 8.68
C SER A 147 -10.88 -6.50 9.96
N TYR A 148 -10.77 -5.18 10.14
CA TYR A 148 -11.42 -4.49 11.26
C TYR A 148 -12.93 -4.47 11.14
N ARG A 149 -13.45 -4.09 9.97
CA ARG A 149 -14.88 -3.88 9.72
C ARG A 149 -15.60 -5.22 9.56
N VAL A 150 -14.99 -6.19 8.90
CA VAL A 150 -15.59 -7.48 8.58
C VAL A 150 -14.71 -8.63 9.08
N PRO A 151 -14.64 -8.86 10.40
CA PRO A 151 -13.74 -9.84 11.01
C PRO A 151 -14.04 -11.29 10.62
N ALA A 152 -15.23 -11.56 10.07
CA ALA A 152 -15.60 -12.88 9.58
C ALA A 152 -14.76 -13.31 8.35
N CYS A 153 -14.46 -12.38 7.43
CA CYS A 153 -13.54 -12.57 6.32
C CYS A 153 -13.24 -11.22 5.66
N SER A 154 -11.97 -10.88 5.50
CA SER A 154 -11.53 -9.61 4.91
C SER A 154 -11.85 -9.48 3.40
N TYR A 155 -12.20 -10.58 2.72
CA TYR A 155 -12.58 -10.59 1.31
C TYR A 155 -14.09 -10.46 1.06
N TYR A 156 -14.95 -10.51 2.09
CA TYR A 156 -16.39 -10.34 1.89
C TYR A 156 -16.77 -9.06 1.14
N PRO A 157 -16.20 -7.87 1.46
CA PRO A 157 -16.48 -6.66 0.69
C PRO A 157 -16.10 -6.77 -0.78
N MET A 158 -15.01 -7.49 -1.09
CA MET A 158 -14.56 -7.71 -2.47
C MET A 158 -15.57 -8.56 -3.26
N PHE A 159 -15.99 -9.70 -2.72
CA PHE A 159 -17.01 -10.54 -3.36
C PHE A 159 -18.35 -9.81 -3.47
N ALA A 160 -18.77 -9.09 -2.43
CA ALA A 160 -19.99 -8.28 -2.45
C ALA A 160 -19.97 -7.22 -3.55
N ALA A 161 -18.83 -6.56 -3.76
CA ALA A 161 -18.67 -5.56 -4.81
C ALA A 161 -18.76 -6.19 -6.22
N ILE A 162 -17.99 -7.26 -6.47
CA ILE A 162 -17.98 -7.98 -7.77
C ILE A 162 -19.39 -8.46 -8.12
N ASP A 163 -20.07 -9.13 -7.18
CA ASP A 163 -21.42 -9.67 -7.39
C ASP A 163 -22.44 -8.55 -7.65
N THR A 164 -22.35 -7.45 -6.90
CA THR A 164 -23.27 -6.31 -7.05
C THR A 164 -23.11 -5.61 -8.39
N MET A 165 -21.87 -5.56 -8.91
CA MET A 165 -21.56 -5.04 -10.24
C MET A 165 -21.94 -6.02 -11.36
N GLY A 166 -22.12 -7.30 -11.04
CA GLY A 166 -22.40 -8.33 -12.04
C GLY A 166 -21.19 -8.64 -12.94
N THR A 167 -19.97 -8.39 -12.44
CA THR A 167 -18.75 -8.64 -13.20
C THR A 167 -18.54 -10.14 -13.33
N ALA A 168 -18.48 -10.62 -14.57
CA ALA A 168 -18.25 -12.03 -14.85
C ALA A 168 -16.80 -12.43 -14.51
N ILE A 169 -16.63 -13.48 -13.71
CA ILE A 169 -15.32 -14.02 -13.37
C ILE A 169 -15.40 -15.54 -13.23
N ALA A 170 -14.46 -16.23 -13.86
CA ALA A 170 -14.29 -17.67 -13.71
C ALA A 170 -13.41 -17.94 -12.48
N TRP A 171 -14.02 -17.97 -11.29
CA TRP A 171 -13.33 -18.19 -10.02
C TRP A 171 -12.42 -19.43 -9.98
N PRO A 172 -12.82 -20.62 -10.48
CA PRO A 172 -11.96 -21.81 -10.49
C PRO A 172 -10.68 -21.64 -11.32
N SER A 173 -10.63 -20.58 -12.12
CA SER A 173 -9.50 -20.24 -12.96
C SER A 173 -8.54 -19.25 -12.29
N ILE A 174 -8.84 -18.69 -11.13
CA ILE A 174 -7.92 -17.77 -10.46
C ILE A 174 -6.86 -18.55 -9.70
N ASP A 175 -5.59 -18.16 -9.83
CA ASP A 175 -4.48 -18.86 -9.16
C ASP A 175 -4.19 -18.24 -7.79
N VAL A 176 -4.25 -16.92 -7.66
CA VAL A 176 -3.97 -16.23 -6.39
C VAL A 176 -4.95 -15.09 -6.12
N VAL A 177 -5.55 -15.08 -4.93
CA VAL A 177 -6.34 -13.97 -4.41
C VAL A 177 -5.60 -13.33 -3.24
N THR A 178 -5.25 -12.04 -3.37
CA THR A 178 -4.35 -11.39 -2.42
C THR A 178 -4.63 -9.89 -2.28
N SER A 179 -3.90 -9.26 -1.37
CA SER A 179 -3.83 -7.80 -1.28
C SER A 179 -2.45 -7.30 -1.72
N ARG A 180 -2.41 -6.07 -2.23
CA ARG A 180 -1.14 -5.37 -2.52
C ARG A 180 -0.18 -5.37 -1.31
N ASN A 181 -0.71 -5.30 -0.09
CA ASN A 181 0.11 -5.30 1.13
C ASN A 181 0.89 -6.61 1.30
N ALA A 182 0.24 -7.76 1.08
CA ALA A 182 0.87 -9.07 1.23
C ALA A 182 1.99 -9.28 0.21
N LEU A 183 1.77 -8.87 -1.05
CA LEU A 183 2.80 -8.91 -2.11
C LEU A 183 4.02 -8.05 -1.76
N ARG A 184 3.80 -6.84 -1.21
CA ARG A 184 4.90 -5.97 -0.75
C ARG A 184 5.69 -6.57 0.41
N LYS A 185 5.04 -7.26 1.34
CA LYS A 185 5.73 -7.97 2.45
C LYS A 185 6.66 -9.05 1.89
N LEU A 186 6.22 -9.83 0.91
CA LEU A 186 7.06 -10.83 0.24
C LEU A 186 8.24 -10.20 -0.52
N LEU A 187 8.04 -9.08 -1.22
CA LEU A 187 9.14 -8.38 -1.89
C LEU A 187 10.22 -7.91 -0.92
N ARG A 188 9.83 -7.35 0.25
CA ARG A 188 10.82 -6.98 1.28
C ARG A 188 11.63 -8.17 1.76
N TRP A 189 11.00 -9.34 1.91
CA TRP A 189 11.72 -10.57 2.23
C TRP A 189 12.69 -10.98 1.12
N ILE A 190 12.26 -10.90 -0.15
CA ILE A 190 13.08 -11.23 -1.33
C ILE A 190 14.30 -10.30 -1.45
N ASP A 191 14.11 -9.02 -1.21
CA ASP A 191 15.16 -8.00 -1.33
C ASP A 191 16.12 -8.00 -0.14
N GLY A 192 15.76 -8.66 0.97
CA GLY A 192 16.58 -8.75 2.18
C GLY A 192 16.73 -7.41 2.92
N ASN A 193 15.93 -6.40 2.58
CA ASN A 193 16.01 -5.06 3.14
C ASN A 193 15.24 -4.97 4.45
N THR A 194 15.95 -4.88 5.59
CA THR A 194 15.40 -4.55 6.93
C THR A 194 13.98 -5.11 7.16
N THR A 195 13.81 -6.41 6.85
CA THR A 195 12.48 -7.00 6.75
C THR A 195 11.86 -7.01 8.14
N ARG A 196 10.85 -6.15 8.34
CA ARG A 196 10.03 -6.20 9.54
C ARG A 196 9.38 -7.57 9.63
N ASP A 197 9.22 -8.06 10.85
CA ASP A 197 8.51 -9.29 11.09
C ASP A 197 7.10 -9.17 10.50
N PHE A 198 6.66 -10.18 9.76
CA PHE A 198 5.33 -10.19 9.20
C PHE A 198 4.75 -11.59 9.16
N ARG A 199 3.42 -11.63 9.18
CA ARG A 199 2.65 -12.84 9.00
C ARG A 199 1.63 -12.67 7.88
N ILE A 200 1.45 -13.73 7.10
CA ILE A 200 0.40 -13.87 6.09
C ILE A 200 -0.24 -15.23 6.34
N ASP A 201 -1.53 -15.24 6.62
CA ASP A 201 -2.32 -16.47 6.75
C ASP A 201 -2.67 -16.98 5.34
N LEU A 202 -2.58 -18.29 5.12
CA LEU A 202 -2.77 -18.93 3.81
C LEU A 202 -3.89 -19.96 3.87
N GLU A 203 -4.73 -20.00 2.83
CA GLU A 203 -5.72 -21.06 2.61
C GLU A 203 -5.87 -21.39 1.12
N LEU A 204 -6.30 -22.62 0.84
CA LEU A 204 -6.61 -23.12 -0.49
C LEU A 204 -8.11 -23.06 -0.73
N ALA A 205 -8.51 -22.64 -1.93
CA ALA A 205 -9.87 -22.77 -2.44
C ALA A 205 -9.86 -23.54 -3.77
N GLY A 206 -10.85 -24.42 -3.95
CA GLY A 206 -10.84 -25.35 -5.07
C GLY A 206 -9.57 -26.20 -5.10
N ASP A 207 -9.08 -26.49 -6.29
CA ASP A 207 -7.92 -27.35 -6.49
C ASP A 207 -6.58 -26.59 -6.44
N ASN A 208 -6.59 -25.27 -6.72
CA ASN A 208 -5.35 -24.51 -6.96
C ASN A 208 -5.34 -23.07 -6.43
N THR A 209 -6.48 -22.49 -6.01
CA THR A 209 -6.52 -21.06 -5.72
C THR A 209 -5.95 -20.73 -4.35
N LEU A 210 -4.85 -20.00 -4.33
CA LEU A 210 -4.15 -19.56 -3.14
C LEU A 210 -4.72 -18.24 -2.61
N PHE A 211 -5.20 -18.25 -1.36
CA PHE A 211 -5.64 -17.04 -0.66
C PHE A 211 -4.59 -16.53 0.32
N PHE A 212 -4.29 -15.24 0.25
CA PHE A 212 -3.47 -14.55 1.25
C PHE A 212 -4.34 -13.71 2.18
N PHE A 213 -4.29 -13.98 3.46
CA PHE A 213 -4.95 -13.21 4.50
C PHE A 213 -3.94 -12.37 5.24
N ARG A 214 -4.19 -11.06 5.26
CA ARG A 214 -3.36 -10.11 5.96
C ARG A 214 -3.47 -10.33 7.47
N TRP A 215 -2.31 -10.48 8.12
CA TRP A 215 -2.21 -10.45 9.57
C TRP A 215 -1.49 -9.16 10.01
N GLU A 216 -2.03 -8.51 11.03
CA GLU A 216 -1.48 -7.30 11.64
C GLU A 216 -1.59 -7.41 13.15
N LYS A 217 -0.55 -6.99 13.87
CA LYS A 217 -0.57 -6.99 15.35
C LYS A 217 -1.65 -6.10 15.95
N ARG A 218 -2.13 -5.14 15.15
CA ARG A 218 -3.21 -4.20 15.45
C ARG A 218 -3.95 -3.86 14.17
N ASN A 219 -5.26 -3.67 14.29
CA ASN A 219 -6.07 -3.17 13.18
C ASN A 219 -6.14 -1.63 13.14
N ARG A 220 -5.76 -0.95 14.23
CA ARG A 220 -5.73 0.52 14.35
C ARG A 220 -4.48 0.99 15.06
N GLU A 221 -4.02 2.18 14.70
CA GLU A 221 -2.89 2.86 15.33
C GLU A 221 -3.19 4.33 15.57
N LYS A 222 -2.70 4.86 16.69
CA LYS A 222 -2.70 6.29 16.95
C LYS A 222 -1.62 6.98 16.12
N HIS A 223 -1.97 8.11 15.53
CA HIS A 223 -0.99 8.97 14.88
C HIS A 223 0.04 9.47 15.89
N SER A 224 1.27 9.64 15.40
CA SER A 224 2.36 10.19 16.21
C SER A 224 2.25 11.71 16.44
N GLY A 225 1.29 12.38 15.78
CA GLY A 225 1.18 13.84 15.74
C GLY A 225 2.27 14.53 14.93
N LYS A 226 3.02 13.77 14.12
CA LYS A 226 4.19 14.26 13.34
C LYS A 226 4.12 13.93 11.85
N THR A 227 3.07 13.22 11.43
CA THR A 227 2.81 12.87 10.03
C THR A 227 1.75 13.83 9.48
N PHE A 228 1.65 13.94 8.16
CA PHE A 228 0.69 14.82 7.48
C PHE A 228 -0.05 14.09 6.36
N GLY A 229 0.04 12.76 6.29
CA GLY A 229 -0.44 11.98 5.14
C GLY A 229 -1.96 12.00 5.03
N PHE A 230 -2.64 11.62 6.12
CA PHE A 230 -4.10 11.57 6.16
C PHE A 230 -4.72 12.95 5.98
N THR A 231 -4.17 13.95 6.67
CA THR A 231 -4.67 15.33 6.54
C THR A 231 -4.41 15.86 5.13
N PHE A 232 -3.29 15.47 4.50
CA PHE A 232 -3.02 15.83 3.11
C PHE A 232 -4.05 15.21 2.17
N GLU A 233 -4.33 13.91 2.27
CA GLU A 233 -5.39 13.26 1.49
C GLU A 233 -6.75 13.96 1.68
N GLU A 234 -7.14 14.23 2.94
CA GLU A 234 -8.41 14.90 3.29
C GLU A 234 -8.54 16.30 2.65
N GLU A 235 -7.48 17.11 2.72
CA GLU A 235 -7.54 18.54 2.35
C GLU A 235 -7.19 18.79 0.86
N THR A 236 -6.56 17.81 0.20
CA THR A 236 -6.15 17.91 -1.22
C THR A 236 -7.04 17.10 -2.16
N THR A 237 -8.10 16.51 -1.63
CA THR A 237 -9.11 15.81 -2.42
C THR A 237 -10.51 16.29 -2.08
N ASN A 238 -11.48 15.99 -2.96
CA ASN A 238 -12.89 16.23 -2.73
C ASN A 238 -13.64 14.90 -2.80
N ALA A 239 -14.66 14.71 -1.96
CA ALA A 239 -15.50 13.52 -2.06
C ALA A 239 -16.16 13.44 -3.45
N ALA A 240 -15.96 12.32 -4.14
CA ALA A 240 -16.59 12.05 -5.43
C ALA A 240 -18.12 12.03 -5.30
N LYS A 241 -18.82 12.34 -6.40
CA LYS A 241 -20.29 12.36 -6.42
C LYS A 241 -20.87 11.01 -5.97
N GLY A 242 -21.80 11.07 -5.00
CA GLY A 242 -22.43 9.87 -4.44
C GLY A 242 -21.62 9.15 -3.37
N CYS A 243 -20.40 9.62 -3.05
CA CYS A 243 -19.51 9.00 -2.07
C CYS A 243 -19.28 9.85 -0.80
N LYS A 244 -20.20 10.78 -0.49
CA LYS A 244 -20.14 11.55 0.76
C LYS A 244 -20.17 10.63 1.98
N GLY A 245 -19.27 10.83 2.93
CA GLY A 245 -19.13 9.99 4.12
C GLY A 245 -18.31 8.72 3.91
N SER A 246 -17.76 8.51 2.70
CA SER A 246 -16.73 7.51 2.45
C SER A 246 -15.49 7.77 3.31
N ILE A 247 -14.88 6.70 3.83
CA ILE A 247 -13.65 6.77 4.63
C ILE A 247 -12.43 6.07 4.01
N ALA A 248 -12.64 5.16 3.05
CA ALA A 248 -11.58 4.59 2.22
C ALA A 248 -12.18 3.98 0.96
N HIS A 249 -11.44 4.00 -0.15
CA HIS A 249 -11.81 3.35 -1.40
C HIS A 249 -10.91 2.14 -1.65
N HIS A 250 -11.52 1.00 -1.94
CA HIS A 250 -10.81 -0.22 -2.32
C HIS A 250 -11.14 -0.59 -3.76
N ARG A 251 -10.10 -0.83 -4.54
CA ARG A 251 -10.17 -1.30 -5.93
C ARG A 251 -9.76 -2.76 -6.02
N ILE A 252 -10.40 -3.47 -6.95
CA ILE A 252 -10.19 -4.90 -7.20
C ILE A 252 -9.85 -5.04 -8.68
N ILE A 253 -8.66 -5.57 -8.95
CA ILE A 253 -8.19 -5.81 -10.32
C ILE A 253 -7.79 -7.27 -10.50
N LYS A 254 -7.85 -7.72 -11.74
CA LYS A 254 -7.25 -8.97 -12.21
C LYS A 254 -6.10 -8.64 -13.16
N TYR A 255 -5.04 -9.44 -13.13
CA TYR A 255 -3.95 -9.37 -14.10
C TYR A 255 -3.15 -10.67 -14.10
N ASP A 256 -2.34 -10.86 -15.15
CA ASP A 256 -1.41 -11.98 -15.23
C ASP A 256 -0.04 -11.60 -14.68
N TYR A 257 0.54 -12.48 -13.85
CA TYR A 257 1.82 -12.26 -13.19
C TYR A 257 2.69 -13.51 -13.24
N PHE A 258 3.68 -13.51 -14.13
CA PHE A 258 4.57 -14.67 -14.32
C PHE A 258 3.81 -15.99 -14.53
N GLY A 259 2.72 -15.94 -15.30
CA GLY A 259 1.87 -17.11 -15.58
C GLY A 259 0.76 -17.38 -14.56
N LEU A 260 0.73 -16.66 -13.44
CA LEU A 260 -0.33 -16.76 -12.44
C LEU A 260 -1.43 -15.73 -12.70
N ARG A 261 -2.69 -16.17 -12.71
CA ARG A 261 -3.85 -15.28 -12.75
C ARG A 261 -4.14 -14.73 -11.36
N MET A 262 -3.90 -13.44 -11.19
CA MET A 262 -3.99 -12.75 -9.91
C MET A 262 -5.34 -12.03 -9.79
N VAL A 263 -5.92 -12.03 -8.59
CA VAL A 263 -6.91 -11.04 -8.15
C VAL A 263 -6.31 -10.28 -6.98
N VAL A 264 -6.22 -8.95 -7.13
CA VAL A 264 -5.54 -8.08 -6.15
C VAL A 264 -6.48 -6.98 -5.68
N VAL A 265 -6.67 -6.90 -4.37
CA VAL A 265 -7.38 -5.80 -3.70
C VAL A 265 -6.40 -4.81 -3.07
N PHE A 266 -6.68 -3.52 -3.22
CA PHE A 266 -5.87 -2.45 -2.65
C PHE A 266 -6.69 -1.17 -2.42
N GLU A 267 -6.21 -0.35 -1.49
CA GLU A 267 -6.74 0.99 -1.26
C GLU A 267 -6.21 1.98 -2.32
N VAL A 268 -7.07 2.90 -2.74
CA VAL A 268 -6.74 4.01 -3.66
C VAL A 268 -7.01 5.33 -2.95
N ASP A 269 -6.01 6.21 -2.98
CA ASP A 269 -6.06 7.47 -2.24
C ASP A 269 -6.86 8.55 -2.98
N ALA A 270 -6.72 8.62 -4.31
CA ALA A 270 -7.43 9.61 -5.13
C ALA A 270 -7.65 9.19 -6.58
N CYS A 271 -8.43 9.99 -7.31
CA CYS A 271 -8.49 9.95 -8.77
C CYS A 271 -8.33 11.32 -9.41
N ALA A 272 -7.81 11.34 -10.64
CA ALA A 272 -7.46 12.56 -11.36
C ALA A 272 -8.68 13.35 -11.88
N ARG A 273 -9.80 12.66 -12.13
CA ARG A 273 -11.00 13.23 -12.74
C ARG A 273 -12.24 12.75 -12.01
N GLU A 274 -13.27 13.59 -11.99
CA GLU A 274 -14.60 13.16 -11.55
C GLU A 274 -15.08 12.01 -12.45
N PRO A 275 -15.44 10.85 -11.86
CA PRO A 275 -15.99 9.76 -12.65
C PRO A 275 -17.31 10.20 -13.28
N SER A 276 -17.38 10.09 -14.61
CA SER A 276 -18.52 10.53 -15.39
C SER A 276 -19.71 9.59 -15.17
N ALA A 277 -20.92 10.15 -15.02
CA ALA A 277 -22.16 9.39 -14.83
C ALA A 277 -22.56 8.46 -16.01
N GLY A 278 -21.74 8.38 -17.06
CA GLY A 278 -21.97 7.58 -18.27
C GLY A 278 -21.58 6.11 -18.18
N ASN A 279 -20.83 5.69 -17.16
CA ASN A 279 -20.52 4.27 -16.89
C ASN A 279 -21.50 3.65 -15.88
N GLN A 280 -22.78 4.03 -15.95
CA GLN A 280 -23.80 3.21 -15.32
C GLN A 280 -23.95 1.93 -16.13
N LEU A 281 -24.00 0.78 -15.44
CA LEU A 281 -24.34 -0.52 -16.04
C LEU A 281 -25.46 -0.33 -17.07
N PRO A 282 -25.34 -0.89 -18.29
CA PRO A 282 -26.43 -0.82 -19.25
C PRO A 282 -27.67 -1.40 -18.57
N ARG A 283 -28.68 -0.57 -18.35
CA ARG A 283 -30.03 -1.08 -18.13
C ARG A 283 -30.33 -1.94 -19.35
N LYS A 284 -30.46 -3.26 -19.15
CA LYS A 284 -31.13 -4.10 -20.14
C LYS A 284 -32.51 -3.48 -20.31
N ASP A 285 -32.73 -2.84 -21.46
CA ASP A 285 -34.05 -2.49 -21.94
C ASP A 285 -34.82 -3.79 -22.18
N ASN A 286 -35.41 -4.35 -21.12
CA ASN A 286 -36.58 -5.20 -21.24
C ASN A 286 -37.79 -4.28 -21.17
N THR A 287 -38.61 -4.30 -22.21
CA THR A 287 -39.79 -3.47 -22.46
C THR A 287 -40.98 -3.72 -21.52
N ASP A 288 -40.74 -4.14 -20.28
CA ASP A 288 -41.79 -4.35 -19.26
C ASP A 288 -42.00 -3.10 -18.37
N GLY A 289 -41.34 -1.99 -18.70
CA GLY A 289 -41.32 -0.76 -17.90
C GLY A 289 -42.58 0.10 -17.94
N LEU A 290 -43.52 -0.15 -18.86
CA LEU A 290 -44.73 0.67 -18.98
C LEU A 290 -45.79 0.33 -17.91
N ASP A 291 -45.83 -0.93 -17.45
CA ASP A 291 -46.75 -1.35 -16.38
C ASP A 291 -46.33 -0.82 -15.00
N SER A 292 -45.03 -0.55 -14.80
CA SER A 292 -44.54 0.05 -13.55
C SER A 292 -44.85 1.55 -13.44
N LEU A 293 -44.94 2.26 -14.57
CA LEU A 293 -45.23 3.69 -14.61
C LEU A 293 -46.73 3.96 -14.41
N LEU A 294 -47.61 3.07 -14.87
CA LEU A 294 -49.06 3.19 -14.67
C LEU A 294 -49.48 2.90 -13.22
N ASN A 295 -48.77 2.04 -12.51
CA ASN A 295 -48.97 1.85 -11.06
C ASN A 295 -48.51 3.05 -10.21
N SER A 296 -47.74 3.99 -10.78
CA SER A 296 -47.28 5.19 -10.07
C SER A 296 -48.25 6.39 -10.13
N MET A 297 -49.36 6.28 -10.89
CA MET A 297 -50.36 7.35 -11.03
C MET A 297 -51.62 7.18 -10.16
N SER A 298 -51.70 6.14 -9.32
CA SER A 298 -52.78 6.02 -8.33
C SER A 298 -52.39 6.71 -7.02
N ILE A 299 -52.54 8.04 -6.99
CA ILE A 299 -52.38 8.88 -5.81
C ILE A 299 -53.66 8.78 -4.95
N GLY A 300 -53.54 8.12 -3.81
CA GLY A 300 -54.46 8.17 -2.68
C GLY A 300 -53.68 8.24 -1.37
N SER A 301 -53.35 9.47 -0.95
CA SER A 301 -52.99 9.95 0.39
C SER A 301 -52.57 8.92 1.47
N ALA A 302 -51.28 8.89 1.82
CA ALA A 302 -50.76 9.08 3.19
C ALA A 302 -49.23 8.92 3.26
N ASN A 303 -48.60 9.78 4.08
CA ASN A 303 -47.15 9.87 4.34
C ASN A 303 -46.45 8.54 4.63
N ALA A 304 -45.35 8.26 3.92
CA ALA A 304 -44.26 7.42 4.43
C ALA A 304 -42.93 7.79 3.74
N SER A 305 -41.92 8.05 4.57
CA SER A 305 -40.54 8.39 4.21
C SER A 305 -39.90 7.34 3.30
N ALA A 306 -39.28 7.78 2.21
CA ALA A 306 -38.59 6.92 1.25
C ALA A 306 -37.37 6.24 1.90
N SER A 307 -37.53 4.96 2.23
CA SER A 307 -36.44 4.02 2.52
C SER A 307 -35.78 3.61 1.21
N GLY A 308 -34.49 3.94 1.03
CA GLY A 308 -33.70 3.37 -0.05
C GLY A 308 -33.64 1.85 0.11
N SER A 309 -34.10 1.11 -0.90
CA SER A 309 -34.15 -0.36 -0.91
C SER A 309 -32.78 -0.96 -0.60
N ALA A 310 -32.57 -1.32 0.66
CA ALA A 310 -31.44 -2.14 1.10
C ALA A 310 -31.71 -3.56 0.63
N ASN A 311 -31.06 -3.99 -0.46
CA ASN A 311 -31.03 -5.40 -0.78
C ASN A 311 -30.15 -6.07 0.27
N SER A 312 -30.74 -6.92 1.11
CA SER A 312 -29.99 -7.83 1.99
C SER A 312 -29.08 -8.67 1.11
N THR A 313 -27.78 -8.41 1.17
CA THR A 313 -26.76 -9.25 0.52
C THR A 313 -26.58 -10.53 1.34
N ALA A 314 -26.14 -11.61 0.68
CA ALA A 314 -25.77 -12.85 1.37
C ALA A 314 -24.49 -12.70 2.23
N PHE A 315 -23.82 -11.56 2.12
CA PHE A 315 -22.57 -11.25 2.81
C PHE A 315 -22.83 -10.44 4.10
N PRO A 316 -21.96 -10.55 5.12
CA PRO A 316 -22.04 -9.77 6.36
C PRO A 316 -21.60 -8.30 6.17
N VAL A 317 -22.06 -7.67 5.09
CA VAL A 317 -21.80 -6.28 4.73
C VAL A 317 -23.00 -5.74 3.96
N LYS A 318 -23.54 -4.61 4.41
CA LYS A 318 -24.62 -3.90 3.74
C LYS A 318 -24.09 -3.18 2.51
N VAL A 319 -24.73 -3.40 1.35
CA VAL A 319 -24.34 -2.77 0.09
C VAL A 319 -25.31 -1.65 -0.31
N ILE A 320 -24.76 -0.49 -0.65
CA ILE A 320 -25.48 0.65 -1.23
C ILE A 320 -24.92 0.90 -2.62
N LYS A 321 -25.77 0.87 -3.65
CA LYS A 321 -25.35 1.18 -5.02
C LYS A 321 -25.18 2.69 -5.19
N ALA A 322 -23.94 3.16 -5.23
CA ALA A 322 -23.58 4.57 -5.30
C ALA A 322 -22.11 4.75 -5.72
N GLY A 323 -21.76 5.96 -6.15
CA GLY A 323 -20.48 6.25 -6.78
C GLY A 323 -20.48 5.91 -8.27
N ALA A 324 -19.30 5.81 -8.86
CA ALA A 324 -19.11 5.53 -10.26
C ALA A 324 -17.72 4.94 -10.50
N GLU A 325 -17.63 4.08 -11.52
CA GLU A 325 -16.37 3.47 -11.92
C GLU A 325 -15.34 4.54 -12.33
N VAL A 326 -14.11 4.37 -11.84
CA VAL A 326 -12.93 5.15 -12.25
C VAL A 326 -12.05 4.29 -13.14
N VAL A 327 -11.63 4.83 -14.28
CA VAL A 327 -10.69 4.16 -15.19
C VAL A 327 -9.31 4.01 -14.56
N GLN A 328 -8.58 2.95 -14.90
CA GLN A 328 -7.30 2.63 -14.24
C GLN A 328 -6.28 3.77 -14.36
N GLU A 329 -6.29 4.48 -15.49
CA GLU A 329 -5.38 5.58 -15.82
C GLU A 329 -5.56 6.79 -14.91
N ASP A 330 -6.71 6.93 -14.27
CA ASP A 330 -7.03 8.06 -13.41
C ASP A 330 -6.79 7.78 -11.92
N VAL A 331 -6.39 6.56 -11.54
CA VAL A 331 -6.05 6.20 -10.15
C VAL A 331 -4.75 6.90 -9.72
N ILE A 332 -4.74 7.49 -8.54
CA ILE A 332 -3.59 8.20 -7.95
C ILE A 332 -3.29 7.64 -6.56
N GLU A 333 -2.01 7.40 -6.30
CA GLU A 333 -1.47 7.22 -4.96
C GLU A 333 -0.93 8.57 -4.45
N LEU A 334 -1.23 8.90 -3.19
CA LEU A 334 -0.81 10.12 -2.52
C LEU A 334 0.20 9.78 -1.42
N THR A 335 1.25 10.59 -1.30
CA THR A 335 2.16 10.48 -0.16
C THR A 335 2.73 11.84 0.22
N THR A 336 3.35 11.92 1.38
CA THR A 336 3.95 13.16 1.87
C THR A 336 5.37 12.94 2.36
N ARG A 337 6.22 13.94 2.11
CA ARG A 337 7.61 13.92 2.56
C ARG A 337 8.08 15.28 3.02
N SER A 338 8.90 15.25 4.06
CA SER A 338 9.66 16.41 4.50
C SER A 338 10.64 16.83 3.40
N ILE A 339 10.79 18.13 3.17
CA ILE A 339 11.83 18.70 2.31
C ILE A 339 13.24 18.24 2.71
N MET A 340 13.46 17.88 3.98
CA MET A 340 14.73 17.35 4.46
C MET A 340 15.03 15.92 3.98
N ASN A 341 13.99 15.16 3.61
CA ASN A 341 14.10 13.73 3.32
C ASN A 341 13.71 13.38 1.87
N ILE A 342 13.15 14.32 1.10
CA ILE A 342 12.71 14.06 -0.28
C ILE A 342 13.87 13.60 -1.19
N GLY A 343 15.08 14.10 -0.99
CA GLY A 343 16.26 13.66 -1.74
C GLY A 343 16.69 12.21 -1.48
N GLN A 344 16.15 11.57 -0.44
CA GLN A 344 16.36 10.16 -0.10
C GLN A 344 15.02 9.41 -0.13
N PHE A 345 14.12 9.79 -1.05
CA PHE A 345 12.84 9.12 -1.19
C PHE A 345 13.05 7.63 -1.47
N ASP A 346 12.39 6.80 -0.67
CA ASP A 346 12.54 5.35 -0.72
C ASP A 346 11.72 4.76 -1.88
N TRP A 347 12.30 4.84 -3.07
CA TRP A 347 11.73 4.24 -4.27
C TRP A 347 11.68 2.71 -4.20
N THR A 348 12.51 2.07 -3.37
CA THR A 348 12.46 0.62 -3.18
C THR A 348 11.18 0.18 -2.47
N GLU A 349 10.62 1.04 -1.62
CA GLU A 349 9.34 0.82 -0.96
C GLU A 349 8.12 1.33 -1.74
N GLN A 350 8.27 2.44 -2.46
CA GLN A 350 7.16 3.08 -3.18
C GLN A 350 6.89 2.45 -4.54
N LEU A 351 7.93 2.11 -5.31
CA LEU A 351 7.74 1.60 -6.68
C LEU A 351 6.94 0.28 -6.70
N PRO A 352 7.20 -0.70 -5.81
CA PRO A 352 6.37 -1.90 -5.74
C PRO A 352 4.91 -1.63 -5.40
N GLN A 353 4.63 -0.57 -4.63
CA GLN A 353 3.25 -0.19 -4.30
C GLN A 353 2.47 0.21 -5.55
N LEU A 354 3.08 1.01 -6.42
CA LEU A 354 2.47 1.43 -7.68
C LEU A 354 2.38 0.26 -8.67
N TYR A 355 3.50 -0.44 -8.86
CA TYR A 355 3.59 -1.53 -9.82
C TYR A 355 2.60 -2.65 -9.51
N LEU A 356 2.59 -3.20 -8.29
CA LEU A 356 1.72 -4.34 -7.93
C LEU A 356 0.22 -4.02 -7.89
N SER A 357 -0.15 -2.74 -8.00
CA SER A 357 -1.54 -2.29 -8.08
C SER A 357 -1.91 -1.70 -9.44
N ALA A 358 -0.98 -1.74 -10.40
CA ALA A 358 -1.07 -1.03 -11.66
C ALA A 358 -1.48 0.46 -11.50
N THR A 359 -1.09 1.10 -10.39
CA THR A 359 -1.44 2.49 -10.11
C THR A 359 -0.52 3.41 -10.91
N PRO A 360 -1.06 4.19 -11.87
CA PRO A 360 -0.25 4.88 -12.86
C PRO A 360 0.40 6.16 -12.32
N LYS A 361 -0.15 6.78 -11.27
CA LYS A 361 0.26 8.10 -10.80
C LYS A 361 0.61 8.09 -9.33
N LEU A 362 1.70 8.78 -8.99
CA LEU A 362 2.10 9.08 -7.61
C LEU A 362 2.27 10.58 -7.44
N PHE A 363 1.53 11.18 -6.51
CA PHE A 363 1.72 12.57 -6.13
C PHE A 363 2.35 12.67 -4.74
N ILE A 364 3.47 13.38 -4.64
CA ILE A 364 4.23 13.57 -3.40
C ILE A 364 4.08 15.02 -2.95
N GLY A 365 3.36 15.23 -1.85
CA GLY A 365 3.33 16.52 -1.16
C GLY A 365 4.63 16.76 -0.40
N VAL A 366 5.45 17.71 -0.86
CA VAL A 366 6.73 18.08 -0.21
C VAL A 366 6.49 19.23 0.77
N HIS A 367 6.80 19.00 2.04
CA HIS A 367 6.47 19.94 3.11
C HIS A 367 7.64 20.26 4.04
N GLN A 368 7.57 21.43 4.68
CA GLN A 368 8.39 21.78 5.84
C GLN A 368 7.47 21.96 7.04
N ARG A 369 7.46 20.96 7.96
CA ARG A 369 6.63 20.97 9.18
C ARG A 369 5.14 21.28 8.94
N GLY A 370 4.54 20.71 7.89
CA GLY A 370 3.13 20.87 7.54
C GLY A 370 2.84 21.97 6.53
N THR A 371 3.80 22.85 6.24
CA THR A 371 3.69 23.80 5.11
C THR A 371 4.16 23.12 3.84
N PHE A 372 3.23 22.76 2.97
CA PHE A 372 3.47 22.16 1.65
C PHE A 372 3.91 23.26 0.67
N GLN A 373 5.04 23.06 0.01
CA GLN A 373 5.68 24.04 -0.87
C GLN A 373 5.68 23.59 -2.32
N GLU A 374 5.56 22.27 -2.56
CA GLU A 374 5.67 21.65 -3.86
C GLU A 374 4.85 20.35 -3.86
N ILE A 375 4.23 20.04 -5.01
CA ILE A 375 3.64 18.73 -5.31
C ILE A 375 4.46 18.14 -6.45
N GLN A 376 5.09 16.98 -6.23
CA GLN A 376 5.81 16.25 -7.29
C GLN A 376 4.89 15.18 -7.85
N GLU A 377 4.59 15.27 -9.15
CA GLU A 377 3.79 14.29 -9.87
C GLU A 377 4.71 13.34 -10.64
N HIS A 378 4.48 12.04 -10.50
CA HIS A 378 5.21 11.00 -11.22
C HIS A 378 4.25 10.07 -11.94
N ASP A 379 4.54 9.77 -13.20
CA ASP A 379 3.86 8.74 -13.96
C ASP A 379 4.68 7.45 -13.91
N LEU A 380 4.02 6.32 -13.66
CA LEU A 380 4.65 5.01 -13.66
C LEU A 380 5.29 4.70 -15.02
N ASN A 381 4.83 5.31 -16.10
CA ASN A 381 5.41 5.17 -17.44
C ASN A 381 6.53 6.17 -17.74
N ASP A 382 6.90 7.05 -16.80
CA ASP A 382 8.06 7.92 -16.98
C ASP A 382 9.36 7.11 -17.10
N ALA A 383 10.27 7.58 -17.95
CA ALA A 383 11.52 6.90 -18.26
C ALA A 383 12.34 6.53 -17.02
N ALA A 384 12.31 7.36 -15.98
CA ALA A 384 12.98 7.12 -14.71
C ALA A 384 12.36 5.94 -13.94
N LEU A 385 11.03 5.91 -13.78
CA LEU A 385 10.33 4.83 -13.07
C LEU A 385 10.38 3.52 -13.87
N MET A 386 10.28 3.59 -15.20
CA MET A 386 10.51 2.45 -16.09
C MET A 386 11.91 1.87 -15.94
N LYS A 387 12.94 2.73 -15.86
CA LYS A 387 14.31 2.26 -15.62
C LYS A 387 14.42 1.57 -14.26
N MET A 388 13.88 2.16 -13.20
CA MET A 388 13.91 1.54 -11.87
C MET A 388 13.17 0.19 -11.83
N ARG A 389 12.07 0.04 -12.56
CA ARG A 389 11.39 -1.27 -12.69
C ARG A 389 12.25 -2.30 -13.39
N ARG A 390 12.93 -1.92 -14.47
CA ARG A 390 13.88 -2.81 -15.17
C ARG A 390 15.04 -3.21 -14.25
N ASP A 391 15.57 -2.25 -13.50
CA ASP A 391 16.67 -2.53 -12.55
C ASP A 391 16.20 -3.48 -11.42
N ALA A 392 14.91 -3.46 -11.06
CA ALA A 392 14.29 -4.35 -10.08
C ALA A 392 13.72 -5.67 -10.67
N ALA A 393 14.00 -5.98 -11.95
CA ALA A 393 13.41 -7.12 -12.66
C ALA A 393 13.58 -8.46 -11.91
N ALA A 394 14.79 -8.71 -11.40
CA ALA A 394 15.09 -9.94 -10.69
C ALA A 394 14.22 -10.12 -9.43
N SER A 395 13.90 -9.04 -8.71
CA SER A 395 13.05 -9.10 -7.51
C SER A 395 11.60 -9.45 -7.87
N TYR A 396 11.08 -8.89 -8.96
CA TYR A 396 9.73 -9.22 -9.45
C TYR A 396 9.62 -10.65 -9.97
N GLU A 397 10.65 -11.15 -10.66
CA GLU A 397 10.69 -12.54 -11.10
C GLU A 397 10.78 -13.51 -9.91
N LYS A 398 11.62 -13.20 -8.92
CA LYS A 398 11.66 -13.96 -7.66
C LYS A 398 10.32 -13.96 -6.94
N LEU A 399 9.56 -12.86 -7.00
CA LEU A 399 8.21 -12.83 -6.44
C LEU A 399 7.29 -13.81 -7.17
N GLY A 400 7.33 -13.85 -8.51
CA GLY A 400 6.57 -14.83 -9.29
C GLY A 400 6.89 -16.27 -8.88
N ARG A 401 8.19 -16.61 -8.83
CA ARG A 401 8.66 -17.93 -8.38
C ARG A 401 8.27 -18.25 -6.93
N ALA A 402 8.30 -17.25 -6.05
CA ALA A 402 7.90 -17.44 -4.65
C ALA A 402 6.40 -17.73 -4.56
N LEU A 403 5.57 -17.04 -5.33
CA LEU A 403 4.12 -17.29 -5.38
C LEU A 403 3.82 -18.71 -5.91
N GLU A 404 4.49 -19.13 -6.99
CA GLU A 404 4.39 -20.52 -7.51
C GLU A 404 4.77 -21.55 -6.43
N ALA A 405 5.88 -21.34 -5.73
CA ALA A 405 6.33 -22.26 -4.68
C ALA A 405 5.37 -22.31 -3.48
N ILE A 406 4.84 -21.15 -3.05
CA ILE A 406 3.85 -21.09 -1.96
C ILE A 406 2.55 -21.77 -2.38
N GLN A 407 2.09 -21.58 -3.61
CA GLN A 407 0.90 -22.25 -4.14
C GLN A 407 1.08 -23.77 -4.13
N ALA A 408 2.19 -24.27 -4.70
CA ALA A 408 2.49 -25.70 -4.73
C ALA A 408 2.52 -26.31 -3.32
N LEU A 409 3.13 -25.61 -2.36
CA LEU A 409 3.18 -26.03 -0.96
C LEU A 409 1.78 -26.12 -0.33
N VAL A 410 0.94 -25.11 -0.54
CA VAL A 410 -0.43 -25.08 0.02
C VAL A 410 -1.29 -26.18 -0.63
N VAL A 411 -1.11 -26.44 -1.93
CA VAL A 411 -1.77 -27.55 -2.64
C VAL A 411 -1.33 -28.91 -2.10
N GLU A 412 -0.03 -29.11 -1.84
CA GLU A 412 0.51 -30.35 -1.28
C GLU A 412 -0.08 -30.67 0.11
N HIS A 413 -0.28 -29.65 0.95
CA HIS A 413 -0.90 -29.81 2.26
C HIS A 413 -2.43 -30.00 2.20
N GLY A 414 -3.08 -29.52 1.13
CA GLY A 414 -4.50 -29.70 0.88
C GLY A 414 -5.42 -28.67 1.56
N PRO A 415 -6.72 -28.68 1.22
CA PRO A 415 -7.67 -27.60 1.57
C PRO A 415 -8.10 -27.57 3.05
N GLU A 416 -7.89 -28.66 3.79
CA GLU A 416 -8.21 -28.74 5.22
C GLU A 416 -7.07 -28.20 6.10
N GLU A 417 -5.87 -28.04 5.55
CA GLU A 417 -4.74 -27.48 6.26
C GLU A 417 -4.77 -25.96 6.20
N HIS A 418 -4.61 -25.34 7.37
CA HIS A 418 -4.58 -23.89 7.52
C HIS A 418 -3.15 -23.48 7.82
N LEU A 419 -2.54 -22.71 6.92
CA LEU A 419 -1.13 -22.37 7.01
C LEU A 419 -0.92 -20.88 7.30
N SER A 420 0.29 -20.54 7.73
CA SER A 420 0.77 -19.17 7.82
C SER A 420 2.23 -19.10 7.39
N LEU A 421 2.53 -18.08 6.60
CA LEU A 421 3.90 -17.60 6.42
C LEU A 421 4.24 -16.67 7.58
N LEU A 422 5.36 -16.93 8.25
CA LEU A 422 5.93 -16.04 9.24
C LEU A 422 7.36 -15.69 8.83
N CYS A 423 7.59 -14.43 8.48
CA CYS A 423 8.93 -13.89 8.35
C CYS A 423 9.35 -13.34 9.70
N LYS A 424 10.45 -13.87 10.25
CA LYS A 424 11.05 -13.40 11.48
C LYS A 424 12.55 -13.30 11.32
N ASP A 425 13.12 -12.14 11.66
CA ASP A 425 14.55 -11.88 11.51
C ASP A 425 15.06 -12.16 10.07
N GLY A 426 14.24 -11.87 9.06
CA GLY A 426 14.53 -12.11 7.65
C GLY A 426 14.36 -13.56 7.17
N VAL A 427 14.00 -14.50 8.04
CA VAL A 427 13.79 -15.91 7.69
C VAL A 427 12.29 -16.18 7.53
N LEU A 428 11.88 -16.65 6.34
CA LEU A 428 10.49 -16.99 6.04
C LEU A 428 10.23 -18.47 6.31
N LYS A 429 9.27 -18.77 7.18
CA LYS A 429 8.90 -20.13 7.56
C LYS A 429 7.39 -20.35 7.44
N VAL A 430 7.02 -21.59 7.18
CA VAL A 430 5.63 -22.04 7.13
C VAL A 430 5.26 -22.69 8.46
N TYR A 431 4.10 -22.32 9.00
CA TYR A 431 3.55 -22.90 10.22
C TYR A 431 2.12 -23.38 9.96
N ARG A 432 1.70 -24.42 10.68
CA ARG A 432 0.30 -24.78 10.78
C ARG A 432 -0.40 -23.80 11.72
N ARG A 433 -1.60 -23.35 11.38
CA ARG A 433 -2.50 -22.65 12.30
C ARG A 433 -3.29 -23.69 13.10
N ILE A 434 -3.24 -23.58 14.41
CA ILE A 434 -3.86 -24.53 15.35
C ILE A 434 -5.11 -23.95 16.02
N ASP A 435 -5.58 -22.79 15.58
CA ASP A 435 -6.78 -22.15 16.10
C ASP A 435 -8.09 -22.78 15.57
N GLY A 436 -7.99 -23.72 14.61
CA GLY A 436 -9.12 -24.43 14.01
C GLY A 436 -10.06 -23.53 13.22
N LYS A 437 -9.64 -22.30 12.88
CA LYS A 437 -10.50 -21.30 12.24
C LYS A 437 -10.02 -21.03 10.82
N SER A 438 -10.88 -21.37 9.86
CA SER A 438 -10.76 -20.88 8.50
C SER A 438 -11.01 -19.37 8.46
N ARG A 439 -10.25 -18.69 7.61
CA ARG A 439 -10.35 -17.28 7.20
C ARG A 439 -11.14 -17.16 5.90
N LEU A 440 -11.35 -18.27 5.17
CA LEU A 440 -12.16 -18.36 3.96
C LEU A 440 -13.46 -19.16 4.23
N PRO A 441 -14.57 -18.47 4.54
CA PRO A 441 -15.88 -19.09 4.72
C PRO A 441 -16.31 -20.01 3.56
N ALA A 442 -17.09 -21.04 3.89
CA ALA A 442 -17.47 -22.09 2.95
C ALA A 442 -18.20 -21.57 1.71
N ASP A 443 -19.11 -20.60 1.88
CA ASP A 443 -19.86 -19.95 0.80
C ASP A 443 -18.98 -19.23 -0.21
N LEU A 444 -17.82 -18.71 0.21
CA LEU A 444 -16.82 -18.13 -0.69
C LEU A 444 -15.95 -19.21 -1.32
N ARG A 445 -15.53 -20.20 -0.54
CA ARG A 445 -14.68 -21.31 -0.99
C ARG A 445 -15.33 -22.16 -2.08
N GLU A 446 -16.65 -22.40 -1.98
CA GLU A 446 -17.43 -23.16 -2.96
C GLU A 446 -17.42 -22.54 -4.37
N ARG A 447 -17.20 -21.23 -4.50
CA ARG A 447 -17.11 -20.54 -5.80
C ARG A 447 -15.94 -21.04 -6.66
N PHE A 448 -14.94 -21.65 -6.03
CA PHE A 448 -13.72 -22.12 -6.68
C PHE A 448 -13.77 -23.61 -7.03
N ALA A 449 -14.87 -24.31 -6.69
CA ALA A 449 -15.07 -25.68 -7.13
C ALA A 449 -15.19 -25.73 -8.66
N ALA A 450 -14.59 -26.74 -9.28
CA ALA A 450 -14.83 -27.02 -10.69
C ALA A 450 -16.32 -27.29 -10.91
N SER A 451 -16.88 -26.82 -12.03
CA SER A 451 -18.23 -27.23 -12.44
C SER A 451 -18.19 -28.72 -12.76
N GLU A 452 -19.00 -29.52 -12.07
CA GLU A 452 -19.18 -30.97 -12.32
C GLU A 452 -19.66 -31.28 -13.74
#